data_AF-A0ABD1JZW3-F1
#
_entry.id   AF-A0ABD1JZW3-F1
#
_cell.length_a   1.000
_cell.length_b   1.000
_cell.length_c   1.000
_cell.angle_alpha   90.00
_cell.angle_beta   90.00
_cell.angle_gamma   90.00
#
_symmetry.space_group_name_H-M   'P 1'
#
loop_
_entity.id
_entity.type
_entity.pdbx_description
1 polymer ?
#
loop_
_entity_poly.entity_id
_entity_poly.type
_entity_poly.pdbx_seq_one_letter_code
_entity_poly.pdbx_strand_id
1 'polypeptide(L)'
;MTQPDEPSGGQGLNSPDPLVREAFLMAYDYLDYVTSQPGAYLPPPPCPAARALRHAGDELLARFPIFFRRWPRVFQDVTERTACAMLTAMLDEHFGPSAPGGRRRDLAWSAVLSVYVLAGQMALHCRDKGMEQVVPRLKECVGAYVERNICPEIREHGGWAGFISRFGEKQNLEGQVKRVCYWTLLLLITGILTYFLWKRRTA
;
A
#
# COMPACT_ATOMS: atom_id res chain seq x y z
N MET A 1 22.37 -17.01 26.82
CA MET A 1 22.48 -16.29 25.53
C MET A 1 21.44 -16.86 24.58
N THR A 2 20.37 -16.14 24.31
CA THR A 2 19.35 -16.52 23.33
C THR A 2 19.77 -15.91 21.99
N GLN A 3 20.13 -16.74 21.00
CA GLN A 3 20.37 -16.27 19.65
C GLN A 3 19.05 -15.72 19.07
N PRO A 4 19.04 -14.58 18.37
CA PRO A 4 17.87 -14.17 17.62
C PRO A 4 17.75 -15.08 16.40
N ASP A 5 16.65 -15.81 16.29
CA ASP A 5 16.29 -16.63 15.14
C ASP A 5 16.44 -15.81 13.86
N GLU A 6 17.26 -16.28 12.92
CA GLU A 6 17.26 -15.73 11.57
C GLU A 6 15.89 -16.00 10.95
N PRO A 7 15.21 -14.98 10.38
CA PRO A 7 13.95 -15.19 9.70
C PRO A 7 14.20 -16.07 8.48
N SER A 8 13.69 -17.29 8.55
CA SER A 8 13.67 -18.23 7.44
C SER A 8 12.82 -17.62 6.32
N GLY A 9 13.47 -17.01 5.34
CA GLY A 9 12.80 -16.27 4.28
C GLY A 9 11.72 -17.11 3.58
N GLY A 10 10.52 -16.57 3.47
CA GLY A 10 9.38 -17.14 2.76
C GLY A 10 8.39 -17.93 3.63
N GLN A 11 8.55 -17.99 4.96
CA GLN A 11 7.68 -18.79 5.81
C GLN A 11 6.23 -18.28 5.81
N GLY A 12 6.04 -16.95 5.83
CA GLY A 12 4.71 -16.33 5.78
C GLY A 12 4.04 -16.38 4.41
N LEU A 13 4.82 -16.31 3.32
CA LEU A 13 4.30 -16.44 1.94
C LEU A 13 3.71 -17.83 1.66
N ASN A 14 4.21 -18.86 2.35
CA ASN A 14 3.72 -20.24 2.24
C ASN A 14 2.72 -20.59 3.35
N SER A 15 2.24 -19.61 4.12
CA SER A 15 1.27 -19.86 5.19
C SER A 15 -0.02 -20.47 4.64
N PRO A 16 -0.59 -21.49 5.32
CA PRO A 16 -1.89 -22.05 4.95
C PRO A 16 -3.02 -21.03 5.17
N ASP A 17 -2.83 -20.05 6.06
CA ASP A 17 -3.81 -18.99 6.29
C ASP A 17 -3.75 -17.94 5.16
N PRO A 18 -4.84 -17.75 4.39
CA PRO A 18 -4.88 -16.78 3.31
C PRO A 18 -4.69 -15.33 3.77
N LEU A 19 -5.13 -14.97 4.99
CA LEU A 19 -4.97 -13.60 5.51
C LEU A 19 -3.50 -13.29 5.78
N VAL A 20 -2.79 -14.24 6.38
CA VAL A 20 -1.36 -14.14 6.66
C VAL A 20 -0.59 -14.11 5.33
N ARG A 21 -0.88 -15.04 4.43
CA ARG A 21 -0.23 -15.07 3.11
C ARG A 21 -0.41 -13.73 2.36
N GLU A 22 -1.60 -13.15 2.37
CA GLU A 22 -1.86 -11.85 1.76
C GLU A 22 -1.08 -10.71 2.46
N ALA A 23 -0.95 -10.75 3.79
CA ALA A 23 -0.15 -9.78 4.55
C ALA A 23 1.32 -9.76 4.10
N PHE A 24 1.92 -10.94 3.94
CA PHE A 24 3.28 -11.10 3.43
C PHE A 24 3.39 -10.72 1.96
N LEU A 25 2.43 -11.10 1.11
CA LEU A 25 2.41 -10.70 -0.30
C LEU A 25 2.39 -9.17 -0.44
N MET A 26 1.58 -8.48 0.36
CA MET A 26 1.54 -7.01 0.40
C MET A 26 2.88 -6.42 0.86
N ALA A 27 3.52 -7.00 1.88
CA ALA A 27 4.81 -6.53 2.39
C ALA A 27 5.91 -6.66 1.33
N TYR A 28 6.00 -7.82 0.70
CA TYR A 28 6.96 -8.10 -0.36
C TYR A 28 6.75 -7.17 -1.55
N ASP A 29 5.52 -7.11 -2.06
CA ASP A 29 5.16 -6.31 -3.21
C ASP A 29 5.44 -4.82 -3.00
N TYR A 30 5.00 -4.27 -1.88
CA TYR A 30 5.10 -2.84 -1.63
C TYR A 30 6.54 -2.38 -1.37
N LEU A 31 7.33 -3.16 -0.62
CA LEU A 31 8.73 -2.83 -0.41
C LEU A 31 9.52 -2.92 -1.72
N ASP A 32 9.27 -3.93 -2.56
CA ASP A 32 9.88 -4.00 -3.90
C ASP A 32 9.46 -2.83 -4.78
N TYR A 33 8.18 -2.48 -4.74
CA TYR A 33 7.63 -1.34 -5.49
C TYR A 33 8.34 -0.03 -5.13
N VAL A 34 8.47 0.28 -3.84
CA VAL A 34 9.08 1.53 -3.36
C VAL A 34 10.61 1.53 -3.54
N THR A 35 11.26 0.37 -3.41
CA THR A 35 12.72 0.23 -3.55
C THR A 35 13.16 -0.07 -4.99
N SER A 36 12.25 -0.12 -5.94
CA SER A 36 12.60 -0.24 -7.36
C SER A 36 13.29 1.04 -7.87
N GLN A 37 14.20 0.88 -8.82
CA GLN A 37 14.86 2.02 -9.46
C GLN A 37 13.86 2.79 -10.34
N PRO A 38 13.99 4.13 -10.46
CA PRO A 38 13.20 4.90 -11.40
C PRO A 38 13.37 4.37 -12.83
N GLY A 39 12.27 3.98 -13.48
CA GLY A 39 12.28 3.43 -14.84
C GLY A 39 12.48 1.91 -14.93
N ALA A 40 12.63 1.21 -13.80
CA ALA A 40 12.58 -0.26 -13.80
C ALA A 40 11.19 -0.78 -14.19
N TYR A 41 11.15 -1.92 -14.88
CA TYR A 41 9.89 -2.62 -15.11
C TYR A 41 9.35 -3.13 -13.77
N LEU A 42 8.18 -2.63 -13.39
CA LEU A 42 7.48 -3.05 -12.19
C LEU A 42 6.40 -4.07 -12.56
N PRO A 43 6.42 -5.27 -11.96
CA PRO A 43 5.36 -6.24 -12.20
C PRO A 43 4.02 -5.69 -11.68
N PRO A 44 2.89 -6.14 -12.27
CA PRO A 44 1.57 -5.80 -11.77
C PRO A 44 1.40 -6.29 -10.33
N PRO A 45 0.60 -5.59 -9.49
CA PRO A 45 0.38 -6.02 -8.12
C PRO A 45 -0.23 -7.43 -8.05
N PRO A 46 0.25 -8.32 -7.16
CA PRO A 46 -0.13 -9.73 -7.11
C PRO A 46 -1.55 -9.96 -6.61
N CYS A 47 -2.11 -9.01 -5.83
CA CYS A 47 -3.47 -9.08 -5.33
C CYS A 47 -4.15 -7.69 -5.29
N PRO A 48 -5.48 -7.63 -5.16
CA PRO A 48 -6.21 -6.36 -5.04
C PRO A 48 -5.78 -5.51 -3.83
N ALA A 49 -5.43 -6.14 -2.70
CA ALA A 49 -4.97 -5.42 -1.52
C ALA A 49 -3.59 -4.77 -1.76
N ALA A 50 -2.67 -5.47 -2.45
CA ALA A 50 -1.40 -4.90 -2.87
C ALA A 50 -1.59 -3.72 -3.84
N ARG A 51 -2.51 -3.83 -4.80
CA ARG A 51 -2.87 -2.70 -5.69
C ARG A 51 -3.40 -1.50 -4.91
N ALA A 52 -4.33 -1.73 -3.98
CA ALA A 52 -4.86 -0.69 -3.10
C ALA A 52 -3.76 -0.03 -2.25
N LEU A 53 -2.82 -0.85 -1.75
CA LEU A 53 -1.69 -0.38 -0.95
C LEU A 53 -0.73 0.51 -1.76
N ARG A 54 -0.34 0.10 -2.98
CA ARG A 54 0.48 0.94 -3.86
C ARG A 54 -0.20 2.29 -4.13
N HIS A 55 -1.46 2.25 -4.56
CA HIS A 55 -2.24 3.46 -4.85
C HIS A 55 -2.35 4.41 -3.64
N ALA A 56 -2.76 3.89 -2.47
CA ALA A 56 -2.94 4.71 -1.28
C ALA A 56 -1.61 5.17 -0.67
N GLY A 57 -0.54 4.37 -0.79
CA GLY A 57 0.81 4.77 -0.41
C GLY A 57 1.31 5.95 -1.22
N ASP A 58 1.20 5.88 -2.55
CA ASP A 58 1.57 6.97 -3.45
C ASP A 58 0.75 8.24 -3.18
N GLU A 59 -0.57 8.09 -3.02
CA GLU A 59 -1.46 9.21 -2.70
C GLU A 59 -1.08 9.87 -1.37
N LEU A 60 -0.73 9.08 -0.34
CA LEU A 60 -0.32 9.59 0.96
C LEU A 60 1.01 10.35 0.86
N LEU A 61 2.00 9.80 0.16
CA LEU A 61 3.31 10.43 -0.05
C LEU A 61 3.19 11.73 -0.85
N ALA A 62 2.36 11.72 -1.91
CA ALA A 62 2.13 12.88 -2.76
C ALA A 62 1.37 14.01 -2.04
N ARG A 63 0.40 13.67 -1.17
CA ARG A 63 -0.39 14.67 -0.42
C ARG A 63 0.36 15.29 0.76
N PHE A 64 1.25 14.53 1.39
CA PHE A 64 1.94 14.98 2.62
C PHE A 64 3.47 14.99 2.50
N PRO A 65 4.06 15.60 1.46
CA PRO A 65 5.50 15.51 1.20
C PRO A 65 6.36 16.09 2.34
N ILE A 66 5.83 17.07 3.07
CA ILE A 66 6.55 17.73 4.17
C ILE A 66 6.84 16.76 5.33
N PHE A 67 5.90 15.85 5.62
CA PHE A 67 6.05 14.89 6.72
C PHE A 67 7.20 13.93 6.42
N PHE A 68 7.23 13.39 5.20
CA PHE A 68 8.23 12.41 4.77
C PHE A 68 9.63 13.01 4.57
N ARG A 69 9.76 14.31 4.31
CA ARG A 69 11.08 14.99 4.24
C ARG A 69 11.91 14.89 5.53
N ARG A 70 11.28 14.70 6.69
CA ARG A 70 11.98 14.58 7.97
C ARG A 70 12.44 13.17 8.28
N TRP A 71 11.93 12.18 7.56
CA TRP A 71 12.15 10.76 7.83
C TRP A 71 13.61 10.31 7.71
N PRO A 72 14.44 10.83 6.80
CA PRO A 72 15.86 10.50 6.79
C PRO A 72 16.59 10.84 8.10
N ARG A 73 16.09 11.82 8.87
CA ARG A 73 16.62 12.13 10.21
C ARG A 73 16.13 11.14 11.26
N VAL A 74 14.87 10.71 11.16
CA VAL A 74 14.28 9.69 12.04
C VAL A 74 15.01 8.35 11.87
N PHE A 75 15.43 8.03 10.64
CA PHE A 75 16.14 6.79 10.32
C PHE A 75 17.66 6.92 10.38
N GLN A 76 18.20 8.01 10.91
CA GLN A 76 19.63 8.28 10.85
C GLN A 76 20.46 7.17 11.50
N ASP A 77 19.97 6.59 12.60
CA ASP A 77 20.62 5.54 13.38
C ASP A 77 20.24 4.10 12.94
N VAL A 78 19.50 3.97 11.83
CA VAL A 78 19.17 2.65 11.26
C VAL A 78 20.45 2.03 10.70
N THR A 79 20.75 0.81 11.16
CA THR A 79 21.83 -0.03 10.64
C THR A 79 21.27 -1.35 10.13
N GLU A 80 22.08 -2.12 9.39
CA GLU A 80 21.62 -3.39 8.81
C GLU A 80 21.15 -4.40 9.86
N ARG A 81 21.72 -4.32 11.06
CA ARG A 81 21.39 -5.19 12.19
C ARG A 81 20.18 -4.70 12.97
N THR A 82 19.94 -3.39 13.00
CA THR A 82 18.91 -2.76 13.84
C THR A 82 17.62 -2.40 13.11
N ALA A 83 17.59 -2.43 11.77
CA ALA A 83 16.43 -1.98 11.00
C ALA A 83 15.10 -2.63 11.40
N CYS A 84 15.05 -3.97 11.48
CA CYS A 84 13.84 -4.69 11.89
C CYS A 84 13.40 -4.36 13.32
N ALA A 85 14.35 -4.25 14.25
CA ALA A 85 14.08 -3.94 15.64
C ALA A 85 13.57 -2.51 15.80
N MET A 86 14.20 -1.55 15.11
CA MET A 86 13.79 -0.14 15.12
C MET A 86 12.41 0.06 14.49
N LEU A 87 12.14 -0.62 13.36
CA LEU A 87 10.82 -0.57 12.74
C LEU A 87 9.75 -1.10 13.68
N THR A 88 9.95 -2.28 14.26
CA THR A 88 8.99 -2.87 15.21
C THR A 88 8.77 -1.94 16.40
N ALA A 89 9.82 -1.34 16.96
CA ALA A 89 9.70 -0.39 18.06
C ALA A 89 8.88 0.87 17.68
N MET A 90 9.13 1.45 16.50
CA MET A 90 8.34 2.59 16.00
C MET A 90 6.88 2.21 15.75
N LEU A 91 6.64 0.99 15.25
CA LEU A 91 5.30 0.48 15.03
C LEU A 91 4.56 0.25 16.35
N ASP A 92 5.21 -0.33 17.35
CA ASP A 92 4.62 -0.58 18.66
C ASP A 92 4.33 0.71 19.43
N GLU A 93 5.19 1.73 19.30
CA GLU A 93 4.94 3.04 19.91
C GLU A 93 3.68 3.72 19.34
N HIS A 94 3.46 3.60 18.03
CA HIS A 94 2.37 4.32 17.35
C HIS A 94 1.10 3.49 17.15
N PHE A 95 1.24 2.16 17.08
CA PHE A 95 0.18 1.21 16.70
C PHE A 95 0.09 0.01 17.64
N GLY A 96 0.93 -0.07 18.68
CA GLY A 96 0.89 -1.16 19.65
C GLY A 96 -0.41 -1.20 20.45
N PRO A 97 -0.74 -2.36 21.04
CA PRO A 97 -1.93 -2.51 21.86
C PRO A 97 -1.87 -1.53 23.03
N SER A 98 -2.87 -0.64 23.12
CA SER A 98 -3.04 0.26 24.27
C SER A 98 -2.93 -0.52 25.58
N ALA A 99 -2.26 0.07 26.57
CA ALA A 99 -1.90 -0.51 27.86
C ALA A 99 -2.95 -1.45 28.47
N PRO A 100 -2.54 -2.49 29.23
CA PRO A 100 -3.47 -3.41 29.89
C PRO A 100 -4.44 -2.65 30.80
N GLY A 101 -5.72 -2.60 30.42
CA GLY A 101 -6.78 -1.84 31.08
C GLY A 101 -7.31 -0.63 30.29
N GLY A 102 -6.68 -0.26 29.18
CA GLY A 102 -7.20 0.71 28.23
C GLY A 102 -8.20 0.08 27.25
N ARG A 103 -9.20 0.85 26.81
CA ARG A 103 -10.12 0.43 25.74
C ARG A 103 -9.29 0.09 24.50
N ARG A 104 -9.38 -1.17 24.02
CA ARG A 104 -8.74 -1.61 22.77
C ARG A 104 -9.18 -0.64 21.68
N ARG A 105 -8.23 0.05 21.05
CA ARG A 105 -8.53 1.04 20.01
C ARG A 105 -8.87 0.26 18.76
N ASP A 106 -10.05 0.48 18.18
CA ASP A 106 -10.43 -0.19 16.94
C ASP A 106 -9.35 0.03 15.88
N LEU A 107 -8.87 -1.06 15.27
CA LEU A 107 -7.81 -1.00 14.28
C LEU A 107 -8.29 -0.25 13.05
N ALA A 108 -7.85 0.99 12.89
CA ALA A 108 -8.18 1.78 11.72
C ALA A 108 -7.38 1.29 10.50
N TRP A 109 -8.04 1.18 9.34
CA TRP A 109 -7.35 0.84 8.08
C TRP A 109 -6.20 1.81 7.73
N SER A 110 -6.29 3.07 8.16
CA SER A 110 -5.19 4.05 8.01
C SER A 110 -3.96 3.70 8.84
N ALA A 111 -4.13 3.04 9.99
CA ALA A 111 -3.00 2.51 10.77
C ALA A 111 -2.30 1.40 9.98
N VAL A 112 -3.07 0.46 9.42
CA VAL A 112 -2.55 -0.61 8.56
C VAL A 112 -1.77 -0.04 7.37
N LEU A 113 -2.32 0.95 6.66
CA LEU A 113 -1.61 1.66 5.59
C LEU A 113 -0.29 2.27 6.08
N SER A 114 -0.32 2.91 7.25
CA SER A 114 0.86 3.57 7.82
C SER A 114 1.98 2.60 8.16
N VAL A 115 1.67 1.36 8.57
CA VAL A 115 2.68 0.31 8.81
C VAL A 115 3.49 0.03 7.54
N TYR A 116 2.80 -0.23 6.44
CA TYR A 116 3.45 -0.54 5.17
C TYR A 116 4.21 0.66 4.60
N VAL A 117 3.60 1.85 4.64
CA VAL A 117 4.27 3.09 4.19
C VAL A 117 5.52 3.36 5.02
N LEU A 118 5.44 3.17 6.34
CA LEU A 118 6.58 3.36 7.24
C LEU A 118 7.74 2.44 6.87
N ALA A 119 7.45 1.16 6.72
CA ALA A 119 8.42 0.17 6.30
C ALA A 119 9.00 0.44 4.91
N GLY A 120 8.17 0.87 3.95
CA GLY A 120 8.62 1.19 2.59
C GLY A 120 9.60 2.36 2.55
N GLN A 121 9.35 3.43 3.32
CA GLN A 121 10.29 4.55 3.40
C GLN A 121 11.58 4.19 4.14
N MET A 122 11.52 3.31 5.14
CA MET A 122 12.73 2.84 5.82
C MET A 122 13.55 1.93 4.89
N ALA A 123 12.90 1.06 4.12
CA ALA A 123 13.55 0.23 3.10
C ALA A 123 14.20 1.10 2.01
N LEU A 124 13.52 2.16 1.57
CA LEU A 124 14.06 3.16 0.65
C LEU A 124 15.32 3.84 1.23
N HIS A 125 15.25 4.27 2.50
CA HIS A 125 16.38 4.89 3.19
C HIS A 125 17.59 3.95 3.29
N CYS A 126 17.37 2.68 3.63
CA CYS A 126 18.42 1.66 3.67
C CYS A 126 19.06 1.47 2.29
N ARG A 127 18.25 1.33 1.24
CA ARG A 127 18.74 1.20 -0.14
C ARG A 127 19.58 2.41 -0.55
N ASP A 128 19.10 3.62 -0.30
CA ASP A 128 19.81 4.85 -0.67
C ASP A 128 21.14 5.03 0.09
N LYS A 129 21.31 4.37 1.24
CA LYS A 129 22.57 4.27 1.99
C LYS A 129 23.45 3.07 1.60
N GLY A 130 23.08 2.30 0.58
CA GLY A 130 23.81 1.11 0.12
C GLY A 130 23.56 -0.16 0.95
N MET A 131 22.54 -0.16 1.82
CA MET A 131 22.18 -1.28 2.70
C MET A 131 21.08 -2.16 2.06
N GLU A 132 21.25 -2.53 0.79
CA GLU A 132 20.21 -3.24 0.01
C GLU A 132 19.85 -4.61 0.61
N GLN A 133 20.81 -5.26 1.28
CA GLN A 133 20.65 -6.56 1.93
C GLN A 133 19.62 -6.55 3.08
N VAL A 134 19.23 -5.37 3.55
CA VAL A 134 18.23 -5.20 4.61
C VAL A 134 16.81 -5.36 4.09
N VAL A 135 16.57 -5.05 2.81
CA VAL A 135 15.22 -5.01 2.23
C VAL A 135 14.50 -6.37 2.35
N PRO A 136 15.12 -7.54 2.04
CA PRO A 136 14.50 -8.85 2.26
C PRO A 136 14.11 -9.10 3.72
N ARG A 137 14.96 -8.70 4.67
CA ARG A 137 14.70 -8.88 6.11
C ARG A 137 13.56 -7.99 6.58
N LEU A 138 13.41 -6.80 6.01
CA LEU A 138 12.28 -5.92 6.29
C LEU A 138 10.95 -6.48 5.79
N LYS A 139 10.93 -7.09 4.60
CA LYS A 139 9.71 -7.74 4.08
C LYS A 139 9.18 -8.80 5.04
N GLU A 140 10.07 -9.67 5.50
CA GLU A 140 9.74 -10.68 6.51
C GLU A 140 9.30 -10.07 7.84
N CYS A 141 10.05 -9.09 8.35
CA CYS A 141 9.73 -8.42 9.61
C CYS A 141 8.34 -7.75 9.57
N VAL A 142 8.01 -7.07 8.47
CA VAL A 142 6.71 -6.42 8.29
C VAL A 142 5.61 -7.47 8.19
N GLY A 143 5.80 -8.50 7.37
CA GLY A 143 4.84 -9.60 7.26
C GLY A 143 4.52 -10.23 8.60
N ALA A 144 5.56 -10.56 9.39
CA ALA A 144 5.43 -11.13 10.72
C ALA A 144 4.74 -10.16 11.72
N TYR A 145 5.01 -8.86 11.61
CA TYR A 145 4.33 -7.85 12.43
C TYR A 145 2.82 -7.81 12.13
N VAL A 146 2.46 -7.76 10.85
CA VAL A 146 1.06 -7.73 10.41
C VAL A 146 0.35 -9.04 10.77
N GLU A 147 1.02 -10.18 10.61
CA GLU A 147 0.51 -11.49 11.05
C GLU A 147 0.15 -11.49 12.55
N ARG A 148 1.03 -10.98 13.40
CA ARG A 148 0.86 -11.04 14.86
C ARG A 148 -0.15 -10.01 15.37
N ASN A 149 -0.13 -8.80 14.83
CA ASN A 149 -0.86 -7.67 15.41
C ASN A 149 -2.13 -7.29 14.63
N ILE A 150 -2.15 -7.48 13.32
CA ILE A 150 -3.24 -6.99 12.45
C ILE A 150 -4.16 -8.14 12.02
N CYS A 151 -3.61 -9.28 11.60
CA CYS A 151 -4.40 -10.41 11.11
C CYS A 151 -5.48 -10.89 12.11
N PRO A 152 -5.23 -10.96 13.44
CA PRO A 152 -6.26 -11.31 14.40
C PRO A 152 -7.43 -10.31 14.43
N GLU A 153 -7.14 -9.01 14.34
CA GLU A 153 -8.15 -7.93 14.38
C GLU A 153 -9.02 -7.93 13.10
N ILE A 154 -8.39 -8.06 11.93
CA ILE A 154 -9.10 -7.97 10.65
C ILE A 154 -9.87 -9.24 10.31
N ARG A 155 -9.50 -10.39 10.91
CA ARG A 155 -10.18 -11.68 10.66
C ARG A 155 -11.67 -11.59 10.98
N GLU A 156 -12.02 -10.89 12.06
CA GLU A 156 -13.41 -10.67 12.47
C GLU A 156 -14.15 -9.65 11.58
N HIS A 157 -13.41 -8.87 10.78
CA HIS A 157 -13.91 -7.77 9.96
C HIS A 157 -13.91 -8.07 8.45
N GLY A 158 -13.91 -9.35 8.08
CA GLY A 158 -13.93 -9.77 6.67
C GLY A 158 -12.57 -9.69 5.96
N GLY A 159 -11.47 -9.64 6.74
CA GLY A 159 -10.11 -9.67 6.23
C GLY A 159 -9.73 -8.41 5.46
N TRP A 160 -8.93 -8.56 4.41
CA TRP A 160 -8.41 -7.45 3.60
C TRP A 160 -9.47 -6.73 2.75
N ALA A 161 -10.71 -7.23 2.68
CA ALA A 161 -11.79 -6.61 1.91
C ALA A 161 -12.10 -5.17 2.37
N GLY A 162 -12.06 -4.91 3.68
CA GLY A 162 -12.26 -3.56 4.22
C GLY A 162 -11.16 -2.58 3.79
N PHE A 163 -9.90 -3.05 3.78
CA PHE A 163 -8.76 -2.27 3.27
C PHE A 163 -8.93 -1.94 1.78
N ILE A 164 -9.28 -2.93 0.96
CA ILE A 164 -9.52 -2.77 -0.48
C ILE A 164 -10.67 -1.79 -0.74
N SER A 165 -11.78 -1.91 -0.02
CA SER A 165 -12.93 -1.00 -0.17
C SER A 165 -12.55 0.45 0.18
N ARG A 166 -11.68 0.64 1.18
CA ARG A 166 -11.29 1.96 1.68
C ARG A 166 -10.22 2.65 0.83
N PHE A 167 -9.26 1.90 0.29
CA PHE A 167 -8.04 2.41 -0.34
C PHE A 167 -7.83 1.95 -1.78
N GLY A 168 -8.62 0.99 -2.25
CA GLY A 168 -8.63 0.60 -3.65
C GLY A 168 -8.95 1.79 -4.53
N GLU A 169 -8.33 1.81 -5.71
CA GLU A 169 -8.61 2.82 -6.72
C GLU A 169 -10.11 2.75 -7.04
N LYS A 170 -10.84 3.78 -6.64
CA LYS A 170 -12.26 3.88 -6.98
C LYS A 170 -12.31 4.01 -8.49
N GLN A 171 -12.86 3.01 -9.17
CA GLN A 171 -13.10 3.13 -10.60
C GLN A 171 -13.75 4.48 -10.84
N ASN A 172 -13.19 5.25 -11.76
CA ASN A 172 -13.67 6.56 -12.16
C ASN A 172 -15.02 6.38 -12.89
N LEU A 173 -16.06 5.89 -12.19
CA LEU A 173 -17.43 5.83 -12.71
C LEU A 173 -17.83 7.22 -13.19
N GLU A 174 -17.43 8.26 -12.47
CA GLU A 174 -17.67 9.63 -12.88
C GLU A 174 -16.94 9.99 -14.20
N GLY A 175 -15.70 9.52 -14.39
CA GLY A 175 -14.95 9.68 -15.63
C GLY A 175 -15.55 8.89 -16.81
N GLN A 176 -16.04 7.67 -16.54
CA GLN A 176 -16.71 6.83 -17.54
C GLN A 176 -18.08 7.41 -17.93
N VAL A 177 -18.86 7.88 -16.96
CA VAL A 177 -20.14 8.56 -17.19
C VAL A 177 -19.93 9.86 -17.95
N LYS A 178 -18.95 10.70 -17.56
CA LYS A 178 -18.58 11.90 -18.31
C LYS A 178 -18.22 11.55 -19.75
N ARG A 179 -17.38 10.53 -19.96
CA ARG A 179 -16.99 10.08 -21.31
C ARG A 179 -18.21 9.65 -22.13
N VAL A 180 -19.13 8.85 -21.56
CA VAL A 180 -20.36 8.42 -22.23
C VAL A 180 -21.26 9.61 -22.57
N CYS A 181 -21.48 10.54 -21.64
CA CYS A 181 -22.25 11.77 -21.88
C CYS A 181 -21.63 12.65 -22.97
N TYR A 182 -20.30 12.79 -23.01
CA TYR A 182 -19.62 13.52 -24.07
C TYR A 182 -19.86 12.88 -25.44
N TRP A 183 -19.74 11.55 -25.55
CA TRP A 183 -19.98 10.83 -26.80
C TRP A 183 -21.44 10.95 -27.27
N THR A 184 -22.42 10.84 -26.37
CA THR A 184 -23.84 10.97 -26.74
C THR A 184 -24.16 12.39 -27.22
N LEU A 185 -23.64 13.42 -26.57
CA LEU A 185 -23.82 14.81 -26.99
C LEU A 185 -23.22 15.06 -28.38
N LEU A 186 -22.04 14.50 -28.65
CA LEU A 186 -21.33 14.65 -29.93
C LEU A 186 -22.09 13.96 -31.07
N LEU A 187 -22.67 12.78 -30.82
CA LEU A 187 -23.54 12.08 -31.78
C LEU A 187 -24.83 12.85 -32.07
N LEU A 188 -25.43 13.48 -31.07
CA LEU A 188 -26.62 14.31 -31.26
C LEU A 188 -26.32 15.56 -32.10
N ILE A 189 -25.22 16.27 -31.80
CA ILE A 189 -24.81 17.45 -32.56
C ILE A 189 -24.52 17.10 -34.02
N THR A 190 -23.80 16.01 -34.26
CA THR A 190 -23.51 15.55 -35.62
C THR A 190 -24.79 15.12 -36.36
N GLY A 191 -25.73 14.45 -35.68
CA GLY A 191 -27.05 14.15 -36.24
C GLY A 191 -27.87 15.39 -36.61
N ILE A 192 -27.88 16.41 -35.75
CA ILE A 192 -28.58 17.68 -36.03
C ILE A 192 -27.95 18.41 -37.21
N LEU A 193 -26.61 18.49 -37.24
CA LEU A 193 -25.88 19.15 -38.32
C LEU A 193 -26.10 18.43 -39.67
N THR A 194 -26.04 17.10 -39.70
CA THR A 194 -26.30 16.33 -40.92
C THR A 194 -27.73 16.51 -41.40
N TYR A 195 -28.72 16.51 -40.50
CA TYR A 195 -30.11 16.83 -40.84
C TYR A 195 -30.28 18.24 -41.41
N PHE A 196 -29.68 19.25 -40.79
CA PHE A 196 -29.73 20.64 -41.27
C PHE A 196 -29.10 20.80 -42.66
N LEU A 197 -27.94 20.17 -42.89
CA LEU A 197 -27.27 20.18 -44.18
C LEU A 197 -28.08 19.45 -45.25
N TRP A 198 -28.73 18.34 -44.90
CA TRP A 198 -29.59 17.60 -45.83
C TRP A 198 -30.82 18.42 -46.20
N LYS A 199 -31.51 19.00 -45.22
CA LYS A 199 -32.69 19.86 -45.42
C LYS A 199 -32.36 21.10 -46.26
N ARG A 200 -31.17 21.69 -46.10
CA ARG A 200 -30.70 22.82 -46.93
C ARG A 200 -30.35 22.43 -48.36
N ARG A 201 -30.04 21.17 -48.64
CA ARG A 201 -29.75 20.69 -50.01
C ARG A 201 -31.00 20.28 -50.78
N THR A 202 -32.08 19.92 -50.08
CA THR A 202 -33.33 19.44 -50.69
C THR A 202 -34.41 20.53 -50.79
N ALA A 203 -34.19 21.69 -50.17
CA ALA A 203 -34.98 22.92 -50.36
C ALA A 203 -34.28 23.84 -51.36
#